data_AF-A0A9D4TMV9-F1
#
_entry.id   AF-A0A9D4TMV9-F1
#
_cell.length_a   1.000
_cell.length_b   1.000
_cell.length_c   1.000
_cell.angle_alpha   90.00
_cell.angle_beta   90.00
_cell.angle_gamma   90.00
#
_symmetry.space_group_name_H-M   'P 1'
#
loop_
_entity.id
_entity.type
_entity.pdbx_description
1 polymer ?
#
loop_
_entity_poly.entity_id
_entity_poly.type
_entity_poly.pdbx_seq_one_letter_code
_entity_poly.pdbx_strand_id
1 'polypeptide(L)'
;MLSLRQLLGLPSYLFGVGLMYWCFELATLCGFVRFWQLGPRRNDVSAAVRFLKWAFKFRVLRLGRNEVYRGRCMYLVNHRCWADFFIDMYVVGCRGVPLSRRAVGMAFPAFTSSLLSLRSILLFNRAKTQDKDKFNSWLDRELSKGPQNCLLVYPEGKRSQQNTSLPLKRGMLHYAYTRKLPVQAVVTSNKEEVLNESRMWAHFGRTLVTGSSEVLESSRFDDFESFMAAVQALWDAQWQAVHSAPQHGLPELPEPVTAGGEYSGNQLAAQSASLIFWMAVMVGLGRIVLRVLAALAAHSLVGRCVVAALVLHVVASLLAAALLPPPAKRSRRSSNGASVASGSAVGASSESEKEL
;
A
#
# COMPACT_ATOMS: atom_id res chain seq x y z
N MET A 1 -15.90 -20.03 8.09
CA MET A 1 -15.23 -21.08 7.29
C MET A 1 -14.70 -20.45 6.01
N LEU A 2 -13.48 -20.83 5.58
CA LEU A 2 -12.91 -20.37 4.30
C LEU A 2 -13.62 -21.07 3.14
N SER A 3 -13.85 -20.36 2.04
CA SER A 3 -14.32 -20.99 0.80
C SER A 3 -13.21 -21.85 0.18
N LEU A 4 -13.59 -22.87 -0.63
CA LEU A 4 -12.63 -23.69 -1.39
C LEU A 4 -11.66 -22.83 -2.22
N ARG A 5 -12.18 -21.73 -2.78
CA ARG A 5 -11.40 -20.76 -3.54
C ARG A 5 -10.37 -20.02 -2.68
N GLN A 6 -10.73 -19.62 -1.46
CA GLN A 6 -9.79 -19.03 -0.50
C GLN A 6 -8.74 -20.06 -0.03
N LEU A 7 -9.14 -21.32 0.19
CA LEU A 7 -8.21 -22.39 0.55
C LEU A 7 -7.18 -22.64 -0.56
N LEU A 8 -7.62 -22.78 -1.82
CA LEU A 8 -6.72 -22.89 -2.98
C LEU A 8 -5.79 -21.68 -3.09
N GLY A 9 -6.28 -20.51 -2.69
CA GLY A 9 -5.58 -19.24 -2.72
C GLY A 9 -4.49 -18.96 -1.71
N LEU A 10 -4.70 -19.50 -0.51
CA LEU A 10 -3.94 -19.14 0.66
C LEU A 10 -2.42 -19.26 0.44
N PRO A 11 -1.88 -20.33 -0.19
CA PRO A 11 -0.45 -20.41 -0.43
C PRO A 11 0.12 -19.29 -1.30
N SER A 12 -0.51 -18.95 -2.44
CA SER A 12 -0.05 -17.85 -3.30
C SER A 12 -0.14 -16.50 -2.60
N TYR A 13 -1.18 -16.29 -1.79
CA TYR A 13 -1.27 -15.11 -0.93
C TYR A 13 -0.17 -15.03 0.11
N LEU A 14 0.07 -16.11 0.87
CA LEU A 14 1.15 -16.14 1.86
C LEU A 14 2.52 -15.93 1.19
N PHE A 15 2.71 -16.47 -0.02
CA PHE A 15 3.89 -16.21 -0.82
C PHE A 15 4.01 -14.72 -1.19
N GLY A 16 2.94 -14.09 -1.68
CA GLY A 16 2.91 -12.66 -1.98
C GLY A 16 3.13 -11.78 -0.74
N VAL A 17 2.57 -12.15 0.41
CA VAL A 17 2.84 -11.51 1.70
C VAL A 17 4.30 -11.67 2.09
N GLY A 18 4.89 -12.85 1.88
CA GLY A 18 6.30 -13.12 2.10
C GLY A 18 7.21 -12.25 1.22
N LEU A 19 6.88 -12.11 -0.08
CA LEU A 19 7.59 -11.21 -0.99
C LEU A 19 7.56 -9.76 -0.50
N MET A 20 6.39 -9.28 -0.05
CA MET A 20 6.23 -7.93 0.51
C MET A 20 6.99 -7.76 1.83
N TYR A 21 6.90 -8.75 2.73
CA TYR A 21 7.51 -8.72 4.06
C TYR A 21 9.04 -8.70 3.98
N TRP A 22 9.63 -9.52 3.12
CA TRP A 22 11.08 -9.69 2.93
C TRP A 22 11.62 -8.90 1.74
N CYS A 23 10.91 -7.86 1.29
CA CYS A 23 11.21 -7.23 0.00
C CYS A 23 12.60 -6.59 -0.05
N PHE A 24 13.11 -6.06 1.06
CA PHE A 24 14.43 -5.44 1.13
C PHE A 24 15.54 -6.49 1.08
N GLU A 25 15.38 -7.60 1.81
CA GLU A 25 16.32 -8.72 1.80
C GLU A 25 16.33 -9.41 0.43
N LEU A 26 15.16 -9.71 -0.13
CA LEU A 26 15.05 -10.33 -1.45
C LEU A 26 15.55 -9.39 -2.55
N ALA A 27 15.27 -8.09 -2.47
CA ALA A 27 15.86 -7.10 -3.38
C ALA A 27 17.39 -7.08 -3.28
N THR A 28 17.94 -7.27 -2.09
CA THR A 28 19.39 -7.37 -1.87
C THR A 28 19.96 -8.63 -2.53
N LEU A 29 19.35 -9.80 -2.29
CA LEU A 29 19.77 -11.07 -2.88
C LEU A 29 19.64 -11.08 -4.42
N CYS A 30 18.64 -10.38 -4.95
CA CYS A 30 18.43 -10.22 -6.38
C CYS A 30 19.24 -9.06 -7.01
N GLY A 31 20.10 -8.38 -6.25
CA GLY A 31 20.99 -7.33 -6.75
C GLY A 31 20.31 -5.99 -7.07
N PHE A 32 19.05 -5.80 -6.69
CA PHE A 32 18.36 -4.50 -6.77
C PHE A 32 18.92 -3.53 -5.74
N VAL A 33 19.10 -4.01 -4.49
CA VAL A 33 19.75 -3.25 -3.43
C VAL A 33 21.24 -3.56 -3.43
N ARG A 34 22.05 -2.56 -3.76
CA ARG A 34 23.51 -2.66 -3.69
C ARG A 34 23.98 -2.23 -2.31
N PHE A 35 23.79 -3.09 -1.31
CA PHE A 35 24.03 -2.74 0.09
C PHE A 35 25.48 -2.33 0.40
N TRP A 36 26.44 -2.72 -0.45
CA TRP A 36 27.84 -2.30 -0.38
C TRP A 36 28.09 -0.87 -0.89
N GLN A 37 27.14 -0.25 -1.58
CA GLN A 37 27.24 1.14 -2.02
C GLN A 37 26.83 2.07 -0.87
N LEU A 38 27.80 2.70 -0.21
CA LEU A 38 27.56 3.63 0.91
C LEU A 38 27.46 5.10 0.45
N GLY A 39 27.16 5.34 -0.83
CA GLY A 39 27.07 6.69 -1.41
C GLY A 39 25.64 7.25 -1.44
N PRO A 40 25.48 8.57 -1.64
CA PRO A 40 24.18 9.27 -1.60
C PRO A 40 23.23 8.88 -2.73
N ARG A 41 23.73 8.19 -3.78
CA ARG A 41 22.93 7.68 -4.89
C ARG A 41 22.16 6.41 -4.56
N ARG A 42 22.45 5.73 -3.44
CA ARG A 42 21.71 4.54 -3.00
C ARG A 42 20.27 4.93 -2.64
N ASN A 43 19.30 4.20 -3.17
CA ASN A 43 17.87 4.38 -2.85
C ASN A 43 17.21 3.00 -2.68
N ASP A 44 17.22 2.51 -1.45
CA ASP A 44 16.78 1.14 -1.13
C ASP A 44 15.27 1.00 -1.22
N VAL A 45 14.51 2.06 -0.96
CA VAL A 45 13.05 2.06 -1.13
C VAL A 45 12.69 1.86 -2.59
N SER A 46 13.31 2.64 -3.48
CA SER A 46 13.17 2.47 -4.92
C SER A 46 13.54 1.05 -5.34
N ALA A 47 14.71 0.56 -4.92
CA ALA A 47 15.15 -0.79 -5.23
C ALA A 47 14.17 -1.88 -4.76
N ALA A 48 13.63 -1.79 -3.55
CA ALA A 48 12.65 -2.72 -3.01
C ALA A 48 11.31 -2.67 -3.77
N VAL A 49 10.83 -1.47 -4.12
CA VAL A 49 9.63 -1.29 -4.92
C VAL A 49 9.80 -1.85 -6.34
N ARG A 50 10.98 -1.65 -6.94
CA ARG A 50 11.36 -2.21 -8.25
C ARG A 50 11.43 -3.73 -8.22
N PHE A 51 12.00 -4.29 -7.15
CA PHE A 51 11.97 -5.72 -6.90
C PHE A 51 10.53 -6.24 -6.81
N LEU A 52 9.63 -5.57 -6.07
CA LEU A 52 8.24 -5.98 -5.97
C LEU A 52 7.50 -5.89 -7.31
N LYS A 53 7.75 -4.83 -8.10
CA LYS A 53 7.23 -4.76 -9.48
C LYS A 53 7.71 -5.93 -10.32
N TRP A 54 9.00 -6.26 -10.26
CA TRP A 54 9.57 -7.40 -10.97
C TRP A 54 8.98 -8.74 -10.50
N ALA A 55 8.88 -8.95 -9.18
CA ALA A 55 8.42 -10.20 -8.58
C ALA A 55 6.93 -10.45 -8.85
N PHE A 56 6.08 -9.42 -8.71
CA PHE A 56 4.65 -9.49 -9.02
C PHE A 56 4.35 -9.34 -10.52
N LYS A 57 5.33 -8.90 -11.32
CA LYS A 57 5.20 -8.66 -12.77
C LYS A 57 4.03 -7.74 -13.13
N PHE A 58 3.64 -6.81 -12.25
CA PHE A 58 2.54 -5.91 -12.56
C PHE A 58 2.98 -4.81 -13.54
N ARG A 59 2.05 -4.40 -14.38
CA ARG A 59 2.20 -3.28 -15.32
C ARG A 59 1.30 -2.15 -14.87
N VAL A 60 1.77 -0.91 -15.01
CA VAL A 60 0.97 0.27 -14.69
C VAL A 60 0.83 1.09 -15.94
N LEU A 61 -0.40 1.30 -16.39
CA LEU A 61 -0.71 2.18 -17.50
C LEU A 61 -1.05 3.57 -16.96
N ARG A 62 -0.55 4.61 -17.63
CA ARG A 62 -0.81 6.00 -17.27
C ARG A 62 -2.01 6.53 -18.05
N LEU A 63 -3.01 7.00 -17.33
CA LEU A 63 -4.14 7.76 -17.86
C LEU A 63 -3.84 9.25 -17.81
N GLY A 64 -4.09 9.95 -18.92
CA GLY A 64 -3.91 11.40 -19.02
C GLY A 64 -2.45 11.83 -19.18
N ARG A 65 -2.23 13.15 -19.16
CA ARG A 65 -0.91 13.78 -19.39
C ARG A 65 -0.28 14.37 -18.13
N ASN A 66 -1.03 14.50 -17.05
CA ASN A 66 -0.53 15.06 -15.80
C ASN A 66 0.56 14.14 -15.22
N GLU A 67 1.69 14.74 -14.86
CA GLU A 67 2.74 14.04 -14.13
C GLU A 67 2.47 14.11 -12.62
N VAL A 68 3.03 13.15 -11.91
CA VAL A 68 3.15 13.23 -10.45
C VAL A 68 3.99 14.45 -10.11
N TYR A 69 3.45 15.31 -9.26
CA TYR A 69 4.10 16.53 -8.83
C TYR A 69 5.43 16.21 -8.14
N ARG A 70 6.49 16.95 -8.46
CA ARG A 70 7.85 16.67 -7.96
C ARG A 70 8.26 17.50 -6.75
N GLY A 71 7.53 18.58 -6.47
CA GLY A 71 7.75 19.44 -5.31
C GLY A 71 7.12 18.86 -4.05
N ARG A 72 7.28 19.57 -2.92
CA ARG A 72 6.67 19.21 -1.64
C ARG A 72 5.14 19.22 -1.77
N CYS A 73 4.50 18.06 -1.58
CA CYS A 73 3.04 17.95 -1.63
C CYS A 73 2.51 16.82 -0.73
N MET A 74 1.19 16.76 -0.63
CA MET A 74 0.47 15.59 -0.12
C MET A 74 -0.19 14.84 -1.28
N TYR A 75 0.29 13.63 -1.55
CA TYR A 75 -0.36 12.70 -2.46
C TYR A 75 -1.55 12.05 -1.76
N LEU A 76 -2.72 12.21 -2.35
CA LEU A 76 -3.93 11.51 -1.98
C LEU A 76 -4.02 10.26 -2.85
N VAL A 77 -3.91 9.08 -2.26
CA VAL A 77 -3.96 7.79 -2.97
C VAL A 77 -5.10 6.92 -2.45
N ASN A 78 -5.74 6.16 -3.32
CA ASN A 78 -6.90 5.35 -2.94
C ASN A 78 -6.48 4.12 -2.14
N HIS A 79 -7.22 3.72 -1.10
CA HIS A 79 -6.85 2.55 -0.29
C HIS A 79 -7.69 1.34 -0.70
N ARG A 80 -7.07 0.31 -1.27
CA ARG A 80 -7.74 -0.84 -1.90
C ARG A 80 -7.43 -2.17 -1.21
N CYS A 81 -6.17 -2.40 -0.87
CA CYS A 81 -5.66 -3.73 -0.47
C CYS A 81 -4.22 -3.63 0.09
N TRP A 82 -3.60 -4.75 0.45
CA TRP A 82 -2.20 -4.77 0.87
C TRP A 82 -1.20 -4.37 -0.23
N ALA A 83 -1.55 -4.51 -1.51
CA ALA A 83 -0.67 -4.09 -2.60
C ALA A 83 -0.40 -2.57 -2.63
N ASP A 84 -1.22 -1.78 -1.95
CA ASP A 84 -1.09 -0.33 -1.82
C ASP A 84 0.31 0.08 -1.33
N PHE A 85 0.90 -0.68 -0.41
CA PHE A 85 2.21 -0.35 0.19
C PHE A 85 3.34 -0.20 -0.82
N PHE A 86 3.30 -0.91 -1.96
CA PHE A 86 4.34 -0.84 -2.97
C PHE A 86 3.86 -0.27 -4.31
N ILE A 87 2.59 -0.47 -4.67
CA ILE A 87 2.04 0.14 -5.88
C ILE A 87 1.97 1.65 -5.71
N ASP A 88 1.49 2.15 -4.58
CA ASP A 88 1.33 3.59 -4.40
C ASP A 88 2.71 4.28 -4.35
N MET A 89 3.69 3.63 -3.71
CA MET A 89 5.08 4.06 -3.75
C MET A 89 5.64 4.06 -5.17
N TYR A 90 5.33 3.05 -5.99
CA TYR A 90 5.76 3.01 -7.39
C TYR A 90 5.16 4.16 -8.20
N VAL A 91 3.83 4.36 -8.12
CA VAL A 91 3.14 5.36 -8.96
C VAL A 91 3.53 6.78 -8.58
N VAL A 92 3.78 7.09 -7.30
CA VAL A 92 4.29 8.42 -6.89
C VAL A 92 5.82 8.55 -7.03
N GLY A 93 6.46 7.57 -7.65
CA GLY A 93 7.89 7.55 -7.91
C GLY A 93 8.79 7.53 -6.66
N CYS A 94 8.34 6.84 -5.61
CA CYS A 94 9.01 6.66 -4.33
C CYS A 94 9.32 7.98 -3.59
N ARG A 95 8.53 9.03 -3.86
CA ARG A 95 8.65 10.36 -3.24
C ARG A 95 7.79 10.53 -2.00
N GLY A 96 6.71 9.77 -1.89
CA GLY A 96 5.78 9.84 -0.76
C GLY A 96 6.29 9.10 0.47
N VAL A 97 6.06 9.67 1.64
CA VAL A 97 6.24 9.01 2.93
C VAL A 97 4.86 8.56 3.43
N PRO A 98 4.58 7.24 3.47
CA PRO A 98 3.31 6.73 3.95
C PRO A 98 3.15 6.95 5.46
N LEU A 99 1.94 7.33 5.88
CA LEU A 99 1.54 7.27 7.28
C LEU A 99 0.91 5.90 7.57
N SER A 100 1.43 5.21 8.58
CA SER A 100 0.93 3.90 9.00
C SER A 100 0.77 3.80 10.52
N ARG A 101 -0.13 2.93 10.96
CA ARG A 101 -0.32 2.66 12.39
C ARG A 101 0.86 1.86 12.92
N ARG A 102 1.35 2.18 14.11
CA ARG A 102 2.43 1.42 14.79
C ARG A 102 2.14 -0.09 14.87
N ALA A 103 0.88 -0.49 15.04
CA ALA A 103 0.48 -1.90 15.05
C ALA A 103 0.80 -2.63 13.74
N VAL A 104 0.66 -1.95 12.59
CA VAL A 104 1.08 -2.52 11.30
C VAL A 104 2.60 -2.68 11.29
N GLY A 105 3.32 -1.67 11.78
CA GLY A 105 4.79 -1.75 11.89
C GLY A 105 5.28 -2.95 12.71
N MET A 106 4.58 -3.30 13.79
CA MET A 106 4.88 -4.46 14.63
C MET A 106 4.55 -5.80 13.96
N ALA A 107 3.54 -5.84 13.08
CA ALA A 107 3.19 -7.06 12.35
C ALA A 107 4.16 -7.37 11.19
N PHE A 108 4.88 -6.36 10.69
CA PHE A 108 5.83 -6.48 9.59
C PHE A 108 7.22 -5.92 9.96
N PRO A 109 7.90 -6.48 10.98
CA PRO A 109 9.08 -5.84 11.56
C PRO A 109 10.30 -5.81 10.63
N ALA A 110 10.49 -6.79 9.73
CA ALA A 110 11.58 -6.75 8.73
C ALA A 110 11.42 -5.55 7.79
N PHE A 111 10.33 -5.54 7.02
CA PHE A 111 9.92 -4.43 6.15
C PHE A 111 9.95 -3.07 6.86
N THR A 112 9.36 -2.99 8.04
CA THR A 112 9.22 -1.73 8.78
C THR A 112 10.55 -1.22 9.31
N SER A 113 11.44 -2.10 9.79
CA SER A 113 12.75 -1.68 10.29
C SER A 113 13.62 -1.05 9.20
N SER A 114 13.51 -1.56 7.97
CA SER A 114 14.19 -0.97 6.82
C SER A 114 13.64 0.44 6.54
N LEU A 115 12.32 0.57 6.43
CA LEU A 115 11.69 1.88 6.19
C LEU A 115 11.96 2.90 7.30
N LEU A 116 12.03 2.48 8.57
CA LEU A 116 12.40 3.34 9.69
C LEU A 116 13.85 3.80 9.61
N SER A 117 14.76 2.90 9.26
CA SER A 117 16.20 3.20 9.09
C SER A 117 16.42 4.23 7.98
N LEU A 118 15.62 4.14 6.92
CA LEU A 118 15.66 5.04 5.77
C LEU A 118 14.82 6.31 5.93
N ARG A 119 14.06 6.44 7.03
CA ARG A 119 13.09 7.54 7.27
C ARG A 119 12.01 7.66 6.19
N SER A 120 11.58 6.53 5.64
CA SER A 120 10.60 6.45 4.54
C SER A 120 9.24 5.89 4.98
N ILE A 121 8.91 5.94 6.27
CA ILE A 121 7.57 5.67 6.82
C ILE A 121 7.37 6.47 8.11
N LEU A 122 6.14 6.95 8.36
CA LEU A 122 5.75 7.56 9.62
C LEU A 122 4.79 6.64 10.39
N LEU A 123 5.23 6.17 11.56
CA LEU A 123 4.42 5.29 12.41
C LEU A 123 3.75 6.06 13.54
N PHE A 124 2.43 6.22 13.46
CA PHE A 124 1.64 6.91 14.49
C PHE A 124 0.89 5.95 15.42
N ASN A 125 0.59 6.42 16.63
CA ASN A 125 -0.31 5.74 17.55
C ASN A 125 -1.68 6.41 17.49
N ARG A 126 -2.72 5.67 17.04
CA ARG A 126 -4.09 6.18 16.92
C ARG A 126 -4.64 6.75 18.23
N ALA A 127 -4.27 6.20 19.37
CA ALA A 127 -4.72 6.72 20.67
C ALA A 127 -4.12 8.10 20.99
N LYS A 128 -3.01 8.48 20.35
CA LYS A 128 -2.26 9.73 20.58
C LYS A 128 -2.47 10.77 19.48
N THR A 129 -3.51 10.64 18.65
CA THR A 129 -3.85 11.61 17.59
C THR A 129 -5.01 12.53 17.96
N GLN A 130 -5.47 12.53 19.22
CA GLN A 130 -6.56 13.38 19.68
C GLN A 130 -6.15 14.86 19.71
N ASP A 131 -4.93 15.13 20.17
CA ASP A 131 -4.30 16.45 20.09
C ASP A 131 -3.72 16.66 18.69
N LYS A 132 -4.49 17.36 17.85
CA LYS A 132 -4.17 17.58 16.44
C LYS A 132 -2.92 18.44 16.28
N ASP A 133 -2.70 19.45 17.11
CA ASP A 133 -1.55 20.35 16.97
C ASP A 133 -0.25 19.66 17.36
N LYS A 134 -0.28 18.88 18.43
CA LYS A 134 0.86 18.04 18.82
C LYS A 134 1.17 16.98 17.76
N PHE A 135 0.14 16.36 17.18
CA PHE A 135 0.30 15.39 16.10
C PHE A 135 0.90 16.03 14.84
N ASN A 136 0.36 17.19 14.42
CA ASN A 136 0.83 17.93 13.25
C ASN A 136 2.28 18.41 13.44
N SER A 137 2.63 18.90 14.64
CA SER A 137 4.00 19.30 14.96
C SER A 137 4.97 18.10 14.99
N TRP A 138 4.49 16.94 15.42
CA TRP A 138 5.26 15.69 15.31
C TRP A 138 5.47 15.30 13.84
N LEU A 139 4.44 15.40 12.99
CA LEU A 139 4.57 15.14 11.55
C LEU A 139 5.60 16.06 10.92
N ASP A 140 5.49 17.37 11.14
CA ASP A 140 6.42 18.38 10.62
C ASP A 140 7.87 18.03 10.97
N ARG A 141 8.12 17.62 12.22
CA ARG A 141 9.44 17.22 12.68
C ARG A 141 9.94 15.89 12.13
N GLU A 142 9.08 14.89 11.93
CA GLU A 142 9.54 13.60 11.41
C GLU A 142 9.75 13.62 9.90
N LEU A 143 8.92 14.35 9.14
CA LEU A 143 9.11 14.58 7.71
C LEU A 143 10.43 15.29 7.41
N SER A 144 10.82 16.27 8.23
CA SER A 144 12.06 17.04 8.00
C SER A 144 13.35 16.24 8.23
N LYS A 145 13.27 15.02 8.80
CA LYS A 145 14.41 14.14 9.04
C LYS A 145 14.71 13.20 7.87
N GLY A 146 13.76 13.05 6.95
CA GLY A 146 13.88 12.14 5.82
C GLY A 146 14.34 12.85 4.55
N PRO A 147 14.86 12.11 3.58
CA PRO A 147 15.18 12.66 2.26
C PRO A 147 13.90 12.95 1.44
N GLN A 148 12.78 12.33 1.80
CA GLN A 148 11.47 12.57 1.20
C GLN A 148 10.69 13.58 2.02
N ASN A 149 10.13 14.59 1.36
CA ASN A 149 9.34 15.66 1.98
C ASN A 149 7.85 15.64 1.58
N CYS A 150 7.41 14.63 0.81
CA CYS A 150 6.02 14.49 0.39
C CYS A 150 5.29 13.48 1.28
N LEU A 151 4.05 13.75 1.63
CA LEU A 151 3.20 12.81 2.35
C LEU A 151 2.41 11.94 1.39
N LEU A 152 2.28 10.65 1.72
CA LEU A 152 1.36 9.74 1.05
C LEU A 152 0.23 9.38 2.01
N VAL A 153 -0.99 9.78 1.65
CA VAL A 153 -2.17 9.72 2.51
C VAL A 153 -3.28 8.95 1.82
N TYR A 154 -3.97 8.11 2.59
CA TYR A 154 -5.21 7.46 2.22
C TYR A 154 -6.40 8.30 2.73
N PRO A 155 -6.96 9.22 1.92
CA PRO A 155 -7.91 10.22 2.43
C PRO A 155 -9.25 9.60 2.84
N GLU A 156 -9.60 8.41 2.36
CA GLU A 156 -10.82 7.68 2.75
C GLU A 156 -10.75 7.10 4.18
N GLY A 157 -9.54 6.98 4.75
CA GLY A 157 -9.28 6.45 6.09
C GLY A 157 -9.47 4.93 6.27
N LYS A 158 -9.97 4.22 5.26
CA LYS A 158 -10.13 2.76 5.26
C LYS A 158 -9.97 2.19 3.85
N ARG A 159 -9.69 0.89 3.76
CA ARG A 159 -9.70 0.18 2.47
C ARG A 159 -11.12 0.04 1.94
N SER A 160 -11.30 0.33 0.65
CA SER A 160 -12.52 0.11 -0.11
C SER A 160 -12.20 -0.60 -1.41
N GLN A 161 -12.98 -1.63 -1.76
CA GLN A 161 -12.93 -2.28 -3.08
C GLN A 161 -14.10 -1.86 -4.00
N GLN A 162 -14.87 -0.85 -3.58
CA GLN A 162 -16.00 -0.32 -4.36
C GLN A 162 -15.50 0.37 -5.64
N ASN A 163 -16.34 0.48 -6.67
CA ASN A 163 -15.97 1.23 -7.88
C ASN A 163 -16.34 2.71 -7.77
N THR A 164 -16.92 3.14 -6.65
CA THR A 164 -17.23 4.53 -6.33
C THR A 164 -16.29 5.02 -5.23
N SER A 165 -15.93 6.29 -5.28
CA SER A 165 -15.15 6.96 -4.24
C SER A 165 -15.93 7.02 -2.91
N LEU A 166 -15.21 7.14 -1.81
CA LEU A 166 -15.77 7.42 -0.50
C LEU A 166 -15.60 8.90 -0.13
N PRO A 167 -16.45 9.44 0.78
CA PRO A 167 -16.20 10.74 1.38
C PRO A 167 -14.83 10.80 2.05
N LEU A 168 -14.08 11.87 1.78
CA LEU A 168 -12.74 12.05 2.33
C LEU A 168 -12.79 12.46 3.80
N LYS A 169 -11.77 12.02 4.56
CA LYS A 169 -11.59 12.34 5.97
C LYS A 169 -10.86 13.67 6.14
N ARG A 170 -11.38 14.49 7.05
CA ARG A 170 -10.96 15.88 7.27
C ARG A 170 -9.56 16.00 7.87
N GLY A 171 -9.10 15.03 8.68
CA GLY A 171 -7.89 15.16 9.50
C GLY A 171 -6.62 15.57 8.74
N MET A 172 -6.18 14.75 7.79
CA MET A 172 -4.95 15.06 7.02
C MET A 172 -5.15 16.20 6.01
N LEU A 173 -6.38 16.41 5.52
CA LEU A 173 -6.68 17.55 4.66
C LEU A 173 -6.61 18.87 5.42
N HIS A 174 -7.02 18.88 6.70
CA HIS A 174 -6.83 20.04 7.56
C HIS A 174 -5.34 20.32 7.80
N TYR A 175 -4.50 19.30 7.96
CA TYR A 175 -3.04 19.46 8.00
C TYR A 175 -2.49 20.07 6.71
N ALA A 176 -2.94 19.59 5.54
CA ALA A 176 -2.54 20.16 4.26
C ALA A 176 -2.94 21.64 4.15
N TYR A 177 -4.16 21.99 4.54
CA TYR A 177 -4.67 23.35 4.53
C TYR A 177 -3.91 24.30 5.46
N THR A 178 -3.70 23.91 6.72
CA THR A 178 -3.02 24.77 7.71
C THR A 178 -1.54 24.95 7.44
N ARG A 179 -0.90 24.00 6.74
CA ARG A 179 0.50 24.09 6.29
C ARG A 179 0.65 24.57 4.86
N LYS A 180 -0.46 24.99 4.23
CA LYS A 180 -0.50 25.51 2.86
C LYS A 180 0.21 24.57 1.88
N LEU A 181 0.02 23.26 2.07
CA LEU A 181 0.61 22.23 1.23
C LEU A 181 -0.23 22.04 -0.04
N PRO A 182 0.43 21.90 -1.21
CA PRO A 182 -0.25 21.42 -2.40
C PRO A 182 -0.74 19.99 -2.20
N VAL A 183 -1.90 19.66 -2.79
CA VAL A 183 -2.43 18.29 -2.81
C VAL A 183 -2.59 17.80 -4.25
N GLN A 184 -2.35 16.52 -4.48
CA GLN A 184 -2.58 15.88 -5.78
C GLN A 184 -3.26 14.53 -5.57
N ALA A 185 -4.37 14.28 -6.26
CA ALA A 185 -4.99 12.97 -6.29
C ALA A 185 -4.26 12.06 -7.29
N VAL A 186 -3.84 10.89 -6.81
CA VAL A 186 -3.22 9.85 -7.61
C VAL A 186 -4.02 8.56 -7.38
N VAL A 187 -4.92 8.26 -8.30
CA VAL A 187 -5.83 7.11 -8.18
C VAL A 187 -5.32 5.97 -9.04
N THR A 188 -5.30 4.76 -8.48
CA THR A 188 -4.91 3.54 -9.22
C THR A 188 -5.98 2.47 -9.10
N SER A 189 -6.47 1.96 -10.24
CA SER A 189 -7.45 0.86 -10.29
C SER A 189 -6.76 -0.51 -10.32
N ASN A 190 -7.53 -1.55 -9.95
CA ASN A 190 -7.14 -2.96 -9.98
C ASN A 190 -5.98 -3.37 -9.06
N LYS A 191 -5.57 -2.53 -8.11
CA LYS A 191 -4.54 -2.89 -7.11
C LYS A 191 -4.89 -4.17 -6.37
N GLU A 192 -6.18 -4.34 -6.09
CA GLU A 192 -6.74 -5.52 -5.43
C GLU A 192 -6.62 -6.82 -6.25
N GLU A 193 -6.17 -6.75 -7.49
CA GLU A 193 -5.91 -7.92 -8.34
C GLU A 193 -4.47 -8.42 -8.20
N VAL A 194 -3.57 -7.66 -7.56
CA VAL A 194 -2.17 -8.06 -7.34
C VAL A 194 -2.00 -8.82 -6.01
N LEU A 195 -2.44 -8.24 -4.90
CA LEU A 195 -2.36 -8.85 -3.57
C LEU A 195 -3.57 -8.41 -2.72
N ASN A 196 -4.42 -9.37 -2.33
CA ASN A 196 -5.70 -9.08 -1.70
C ASN A 196 -5.96 -9.94 -0.48
N GLU A 197 -5.88 -9.32 0.69
CA GLU A 197 -6.09 -9.93 1.99
C GLU A 197 -7.52 -10.46 2.21
N SER A 198 -8.53 -9.78 1.66
CA SER A 198 -9.93 -10.19 1.88
C SER A 198 -10.28 -11.47 1.09
N ARG A 199 -9.65 -11.63 -0.08
CA ARG A 199 -9.77 -12.81 -0.93
C ARG A 199 -8.70 -13.87 -0.65
N MET A 200 -7.70 -13.51 0.16
CA MET A 200 -6.53 -14.33 0.48
C MET A 200 -5.81 -14.85 -0.77
N TRP A 201 -5.66 -14.00 -1.79
CA TRP A 201 -5.01 -14.30 -3.08
C TRP A 201 -3.89 -13.31 -3.42
N ALA A 202 -2.90 -13.78 -4.19
CA ALA A 202 -1.94 -12.95 -4.90
C ALA A 202 -1.83 -13.42 -6.35
N HIS A 203 -1.93 -12.51 -7.32
CA HIS A 203 -1.75 -12.83 -8.74
C HIS A 203 -0.59 -12.05 -9.35
N PHE A 204 -0.04 -12.60 -10.42
CA PHE A 204 1.12 -12.07 -11.12
C PHE A 204 0.73 -11.57 -12.52
N GLY A 205 1.50 -10.63 -13.08
CA GLY A 205 1.29 -10.21 -14.47
C GLY A 205 0.09 -9.27 -14.68
N ARG A 206 -0.40 -8.60 -13.63
CA ARG A 206 -1.64 -7.80 -13.72
C ARG A 206 -1.39 -6.38 -14.21
N THR A 207 -2.33 -5.89 -15.01
CA THR A 207 -2.32 -4.52 -15.54
C THR A 207 -3.19 -3.61 -14.67
N LEU A 208 -2.60 -2.52 -14.23
CA LEU A 208 -3.21 -1.47 -13.43
C LEU A 208 -3.35 -0.22 -14.30
N VAL A 209 -4.32 0.64 -13.99
CA VAL A 209 -4.42 1.98 -14.58
C VAL A 209 -4.27 2.99 -13.46
N THR A 210 -3.36 3.94 -13.62
CA THR A 210 -3.15 5.04 -12.69
C THR A 210 -3.35 6.37 -13.40
N GLY A 211 -3.87 7.37 -12.69
CA GLY A 211 -3.99 8.73 -13.19
C GLY A 211 -3.73 9.73 -12.08
N SER A 212 -3.10 10.83 -12.45
CA SER A 212 -2.81 11.96 -11.57
C SER A 212 -3.69 13.15 -11.94
N SER A 213 -4.28 13.78 -10.93
CA SER A 213 -5.00 15.04 -11.11
C SER A 213 -4.04 16.19 -11.36
N GLU A 214 -4.61 17.36 -11.65
CA GLU A 214 -3.90 18.62 -11.43
C GLU A 214 -3.54 18.79 -9.94
N VAL A 215 -2.60 19.70 -9.67
CA VAL A 215 -2.19 20.03 -8.30
C VAL A 215 -3.08 21.14 -7.78
N LEU A 216 -3.70 20.88 -6.64
CA LEU A 216 -4.56 21.84 -5.95
C LEU A 216 -3.76 22.52 -4.84
N GLU A 217 -3.52 23.82 -5.02
CA GLU A 217 -2.83 24.65 -4.04
C GLU A 217 -3.78 25.06 -2.91
N SER A 218 -3.57 24.54 -1.70
CA SER A 218 -4.43 24.87 -0.55
C SER A 218 -4.34 26.33 -0.10
N SER A 219 -3.32 27.06 -0.56
CA SER A 219 -3.17 28.51 -0.35
C SER A 219 -4.16 29.36 -1.14
N ARG A 220 -4.84 28.79 -2.15
CA ARG A 220 -5.85 29.50 -2.96
C ARG A 220 -7.23 29.57 -2.30
N PHE A 221 -7.39 28.97 -1.13
CA PHE A 221 -8.66 28.90 -0.42
C PHE A 221 -8.59 29.70 0.87
N ASP A 222 -9.60 30.53 1.11
CA ASP A 222 -9.73 31.38 2.28
C ASP A 222 -10.19 30.61 3.52
N ASP A 223 -10.98 29.55 3.31
CA ASP A 223 -11.51 28.68 4.35
C ASP A 223 -11.32 27.19 4.03
N PHE A 224 -11.38 26.37 5.08
CA PHE A 224 -11.16 24.94 4.98
C PHE A 224 -12.29 24.19 4.28
N GLU A 225 -13.55 24.64 4.37
CA GLU A 225 -14.67 23.94 3.75
C GLU A 225 -14.62 24.09 2.22
N SER A 226 -14.29 25.28 1.73
CA SER A 226 -14.07 25.52 0.30
C SER A 226 -12.93 24.66 -0.25
N PHE A 227 -11.82 24.57 0.49
CA PHE A 227 -10.72 23.65 0.15
C PHE A 227 -11.17 22.20 0.14
N MET A 228 -11.87 21.74 1.19
CA MET A 228 -12.34 20.37 1.33
C MET A 228 -13.29 19.97 0.19
N ALA A 229 -14.22 20.85 -0.17
CA ALA A 229 -15.15 20.64 -1.28
C ALA A 229 -14.43 20.52 -2.62
N ALA A 230 -13.44 21.39 -2.88
CA ALA A 230 -12.62 21.33 -4.09
C ALA A 230 -11.79 20.04 -4.15
N VAL A 231 -11.22 19.59 -3.03
CA VAL A 231 -10.47 18.32 -2.96
C VAL A 231 -11.38 17.13 -3.24
N GLN A 232 -12.59 17.10 -2.66
CA GLN A 232 -13.57 16.03 -2.88
C GLN A 232 -13.98 15.97 -4.36
N ALA A 233 -14.29 17.10 -4.99
CA ALA A 233 -14.66 17.15 -6.40
C ALA A 233 -13.52 16.66 -7.31
N LEU A 234 -12.29 17.11 -7.05
CA LEU A 234 -11.09 16.66 -7.77
C LEU A 234 -10.83 15.16 -7.58
N TRP A 235 -11.02 14.64 -6.37
CA TRP A 235 -10.91 13.22 -6.05
C TRP A 235 -11.93 12.38 -6.81
N ASP A 236 -13.20 12.77 -6.79
CA ASP A 236 -14.30 12.05 -7.43
C ASP A 236 -14.13 12.03 -8.95
N ALA A 237 -13.73 13.16 -9.54
CA ALA A 237 -13.41 13.26 -10.97
C ALA A 237 -12.25 12.32 -11.36
N GLN A 238 -11.14 12.36 -10.60
CA GLN A 238 -9.98 11.51 -10.87
C GLN A 238 -10.30 10.02 -10.68
N TRP A 239 -11.10 9.71 -9.65
CA TRP A 239 -11.58 8.35 -9.40
C TRP A 239 -12.41 7.83 -10.56
N GLN A 240 -13.42 8.58 -10.98
CA GLN A 240 -14.30 8.21 -12.07
C GLN A 240 -13.53 8.01 -13.37
N ALA A 241 -12.57 8.90 -13.68
CA ALA A 241 -11.73 8.80 -14.86
C ALA A 241 -10.90 7.50 -14.88
N VAL A 242 -10.22 7.17 -13.77
CA VAL A 242 -9.37 5.98 -13.68
C VAL A 242 -10.17 4.68 -13.69
N HIS A 243 -11.32 4.65 -13.01
CA HIS A 243 -12.17 3.45 -12.96
C HIS A 243 -12.98 3.20 -14.24
N SER A 244 -13.15 4.23 -15.09
CA SER A 244 -13.81 4.11 -16.40
C SER A 244 -12.83 3.88 -17.55
N ALA A 245 -11.53 4.01 -17.31
CA ALA A 245 -10.51 3.93 -18.35
C ALA A 245 -10.31 2.50 -18.89
N PRO A 246 -9.97 2.36 -20.18
CA PRO A 246 -9.61 1.07 -20.75
C PRO A 246 -8.31 0.55 -20.13
N GLN A 247 -8.19 -0.77 -20.02
CA GLN A 247 -6.98 -1.45 -19.51
C GLN A 247 -5.96 -1.79 -20.61
N HIS A 248 -6.14 -1.22 -21.80
CA HIS A 248 -5.30 -1.41 -22.99
C HIS A 248 -5.23 -0.10 -23.78
N GLY A 249 -4.24 0.03 -24.67
CA GLY A 249 -4.06 1.21 -25.52
C GLY A 249 -3.52 2.46 -24.80
N LEU A 250 -3.40 2.43 -23.47
CA LEU A 250 -2.75 3.48 -22.69
C LEU A 250 -1.23 3.29 -22.64
N PRO A 251 -0.44 4.37 -22.59
CA PRO A 251 1.01 4.26 -22.44
C PRO A 251 1.37 3.66 -21.08
N GLU A 252 2.42 2.84 -21.05
CA GLU A 252 2.96 2.32 -19.80
C GLU A 252 3.62 3.45 -18.99
N LEU A 253 3.37 3.49 -17.68
CA LEU A 253 4.00 4.43 -16.78
C LEU A 253 5.51 4.12 -16.77
N PRO A 254 6.37 5.09 -17.12
CA PRO A 254 7.80 4.88 -17.12
C PRO A 254 8.29 4.47 -15.73
N GLU A 255 9.38 3.73 -15.70
CA GLU A 255 10.05 3.40 -14.45
C GLU A 255 10.38 4.71 -13.70
N PRO A 256 10.04 4.83 -12.41
CA PRO A 256 10.28 6.07 -11.68
C PRO A 256 11.74 6.52 -11.74
N VAL A 257 11.95 7.75 -12.21
CA VAL A 257 13.23 8.44 -12.02
C VAL A 257 13.30 8.86 -10.56
N THR A 258 13.86 7.98 -9.73
CA THR A 258 13.99 8.23 -8.31
C THR A 258 15.15 9.19 -8.07
N ALA A 259 14.89 10.23 -7.28
CA ALA A 259 15.97 11.03 -6.71
C ALA A 259 16.93 10.09 -5.97
N GLY A 260 18.22 10.46 -5.91
CA GLY A 260 19.15 9.77 -5.01
C GLY A 260 18.53 9.68 -3.62
N GLY A 261 18.75 8.58 -2.91
CA GLY A 261 18.15 8.43 -1.58
C GLY A 261 18.67 9.48 -0.60
N GLU A 262 19.81 10.12 -0.89
CA GLU A 262 20.42 11.19 -0.07
C GLU A 262 20.50 10.81 1.42
N TYR A 263 20.67 9.51 1.67
CA TYR A 263 20.76 8.97 3.01
C TYR A 263 22.07 9.41 3.66
N SER A 264 22.00 9.84 4.91
CA SER A 264 23.17 10.03 5.76
C SER A 264 23.90 8.70 5.99
N GLY A 265 25.19 8.77 6.32
CA GLY A 265 25.98 7.58 6.67
C GLY A 265 25.34 6.75 7.79
N ASN A 266 24.73 7.40 8.78
CA ASN A 266 24.02 6.73 9.88
C ASN A 266 22.79 5.97 9.40
N GLN A 267 22.02 6.53 8.46
CA GLN A 267 20.88 5.83 7.86
C GLN A 267 21.33 4.62 7.05
N LEU A 268 22.41 4.75 6.27
CA LEU A 268 22.99 3.65 5.49
C LEU A 268 23.54 2.53 6.37
N ALA A 269 24.22 2.88 7.46
CA ALA A 269 24.72 1.92 8.45
C ALA A 269 23.56 1.18 9.14
N ALA A 270 22.55 1.92 9.63
CA ALA A 270 21.36 1.35 10.25
C ALA A 270 20.60 0.42 9.29
N GLN A 271 20.43 0.84 8.03
CA GLN A 271 19.80 0.02 7.01
C GLN A 271 20.59 -1.25 6.72
N SER A 272 21.91 -1.14 6.59
CA SER A 272 22.76 -2.31 6.31
C SER A 272 22.76 -3.29 7.48
N ALA A 273 22.77 -2.81 8.73
CA ALA A 273 22.62 -3.64 9.92
C ALA A 273 21.24 -4.33 9.97
N SER A 274 20.16 -3.60 9.66
CA SER A 274 18.80 -4.13 9.56
C SER A 274 18.72 -5.26 8.53
N LEU A 275 19.24 -5.05 7.32
CA LEU A 275 19.30 -6.05 6.26
C LEU A 275 20.03 -7.32 6.70
N ILE A 276 21.22 -7.19 7.30
CA ILE A 276 22.02 -8.34 7.75
C ILE A 276 21.26 -9.14 8.82
N PHE A 277 20.70 -8.45 9.81
CA PHE A 277 19.94 -9.08 10.89
C PHE A 277 18.74 -9.87 10.34
N TRP A 278 17.91 -9.22 9.53
CA TRP A 278 16.70 -9.85 9.00
C TRP A 278 17.00 -10.93 7.96
N MET A 279 18.09 -10.82 7.20
CA MET A 279 18.61 -11.89 6.36
C MET A 279 18.94 -13.15 7.19
N ALA A 280 19.64 -12.97 8.31
CA ALA A 280 19.96 -14.08 9.20
C ALA A 280 18.69 -14.72 9.81
N VAL A 281 17.70 -13.91 10.20
CA VAL A 281 16.39 -14.39 10.67
C VAL A 281 15.67 -15.18 9.56
N MET A 282 15.61 -14.64 8.33
CA MET A 282 14.95 -15.30 7.20
C MET A 282 15.58 -16.67 6.91
N VAL A 283 16.93 -16.75 6.87
CA VAL A 283 17.67 -18.01 6.66
C VAL A 283 17.42 -18.98 7.83
N GLY A 284 17.45 -18.49 9.07
CA GLY A 284 17.17 -19.30 10.27
C GLY A 284 15.77 -19.92 10.24
N LEU A 285 14.74 -19.10 9.98
CA LEU A 285 13.35 -19.56 9.87
C LEU A 285 13.18 -20.56 8.72
N GLY A 286 13.78 -20.29 7.56
CA GLY A 286 13.76 -21.21 6.42
C GLY A 286 14.37 -22.57 6.76
N ARG A 287 15.52 -22.59 7.44
CA ARG A 287 16.16 -23.83 7.91
C ARG A 287 15.28 -24.61 8.90
N ILE A 288 14.63 -23.93 9.83
CA ILE A 288 13.71 -24.56 10.79
C ILE A 288 12.54 -25.21 10.05
N VAL A 289 11.88 -24.48 9.15
CA VAL A 289 10.75 -25.00 8.36
C VAL A 289 11.16 -26.24 7.56
N LEU A 290 12.30 -26.19 6.86
CA LEU A 290 12.81 -27.32 6.09
C LEU A 290 13.10 -28.54 6.98
N ARG A 291 13.69 -28.34 8.16
CA ARG A 291 13.95 -29.42 9.12
C ARG A 291 12.66 -30.05 9.65
N VAL A 292 11.64 -29.24 9.96
CA VAL A 292 10.34 -29.76 10.42
C VAL A 292 9.67 -30.58 9.31
N LEU A 293 9.66 -30.08 8.06
CA LEU A 293 9.09 -30.82 6.93
C LEU A 293 9.85 -32.12 6.66
N ALA A 294 11.18 -32.10 6.73
CA ALA A 294 12.00 -33.30 6.57
C ALA A 294 11.75 -34.32 7.69
N ALA A 295 11.69 -33.88 8.95
CA ALA A 295 11.39 -34.74 10.09
C ALA A 295 9.99 -35.34 9.98
N LEU A 296 8.99 -34.55 9.59
CA LEU A 296 7.62 -35.01 9.36
C LEU A 296 7.58 -36.08 8.26
N ALA A 297 8.26 -35.85 7.14
CA ALA A 297 8.35 -36.83 6.05
C ALA A 297 9.10 -38.11 6.47
N ALA A 298 10.14 -38.01 7.31
CA ALA A 298 10.91 -39.17 7.76
C ALA A 298 10.16 -40.02 8.79
N HIS A 299 9.25 -39.43 9.57
CA HIS A 299 8.60 -40.11 10.70
C HIS A 299 7.64 -41.23 10.27
N SER A 300 6.88 -41.07 9.18
CA SER A 300 5.91 -42.09 8.75
C SER A 300 5.47 -41.94 7.30
N LEU A 301 4.78 -42.95 6.76
CA LEU A 301 4.10 -42.85 5.46
C LEU A 301 3.07 -41.72 5.43
N VAL A 302 2.30 -41.56 6.52
CA VAL A 302 1.33 -40.47 6.66
C VAL A 302 2.03 -39.11 6.58
N GLY A 303 3.18 -38.95 7.25
CA GLY A 303 3.99 -37.74 7.20
C GLY A 303 4.46 -37.39 5.78
N ARG A 304 4.91 -38.38 4.99
CA ARG A 304 5.25 -38.18 3.57
C ARG A 304 4.06 -37.70 2.76
N CYS A 305 2.89 -38.33 2.94
CA CYS A 305 1.66 -37.94 2.25
C CYS A 305 1.25 -36.49 2.59
N VAL A 306 1.39 -36.07 3.86
CA VAL A 306 1.10 -34.70 4.29
C VAL A 306 2.02 -33.69 3.62
N VAL A 307 3.33 -33.94 3.61
CA VAL A 307 4.31 -33.05 2.96
C VAL A 307 4.06 -32.99 1.45
N ALA A 308 3.81 -34.13 0.79
CA ALA A 308 3.49 -34.16 -0.63
C ALA A 308 2.19 -33.39 -0.95
N ALA A 309 1.14 -33.55 -0.14
CA ALA A 309 -0.11 -32.82 -0.29
C ALA A 309 0.10 -31.30 -0.11
N LEU A 310 0.93 -30.87 0.84
CA LEU A 310 1.27 -29.47 1.04
C LEU A 310 2.01 -28.89 -0.18
N VAL A 311 3.00 -29.62 -0.72
CA VAL A 311 3.73 -29.21 -1.93
C VAL A 311 2.78 -29.09 -3.11
N LEU A 312 1.93 -30.09 -3.34
CA LEU A 312 0.92 -30.06 -4.41
C LEU A 312 -0.05 -28.90 -4.24
N HIS A 313 -0.48 -28.58 -3.01
CA HIS A 313 -1.35 -27.44 -2.73
C HIS A 313 -0.67 -26.10 -3.05
N VAL A 314 0.60 -25.93 -2.67
CA VAL A 314 1.38 -24.73 -3.03
C VAL A 314 1.51 -24.60 -4.54
N VAL A 315 1.88 -25.68 -5.24
CA VAL A 315 2.03 -25.69 -6.71
C VAL A 315 0.69 -25.35 -7.38
N ALA A 316 -0.39 -26.01 -6.99
CA ALA A 316 -1.73 -25.75 -7.53
C ALA A 316 -2.17 -24.29 -7.27
N SER A 317 -1.87 -23.75 -6.09
CA SER A 317 -2.16 -22.36 -5.74
C SER A 317 -1.41 -21.35 -6.62
N LEU A 318 -0.11 -21.57 -6.87
CA LEU A 318 0.72 -20.71 -7.70
C LEU A 318 0.32 -20.80 -9.19
N LEU A 319 0.01 -22.00 -9.68
CA LEU A 319 -0.54 -22.19 -11.03
C LEU A 319 -1.89 -21.49 -11.17
N ALA A 320 -2.78 -21.61 -10.18
CA ALA A 320 -4.05 -20.91 -10.15
C ALA A 320 -3.86 -19.37 -10.18
N ALA A 321 -2.91 -18.84 -9.40
CA ALA A 321 -2.59 -17.41 -9.38
C ALA A 321 -2.07 -16.88 -10.73
N ALA A 322 -1.34 -17.72 -11.48
CA ALA A 322 -0.79 -17.39 -12.79
C ALA A 322 -1.82 -17.51 -13.91
N LEU A 323 -2.65 -18.56 -13.89
CA LEU A 323 -3.50 -18.94 -15.02
C LEU A 323 -4.96 -18.49 -14.88
N LEU A 324 -5.49 -18.42 -13.66
CA LEU A 324 -6.90 -18.11 -13.46
C LEU A 324 -7.16 -16.61 -13.39
N PRO A 325 -8.34 -16.15 -13.84
CA PRO A 325 -8.79 -14.81 -13.53
C PRO A 325 -9.00 -14.66 -12.01
N PRO A 326 -8.83 -13.45 -11.47
CA PRO A 326 -9.17 -13.18 -10.09
C PRO A 326 -10.63 -13.51 -9.75
N PRO A 327 -10.99 -13.66 -8.46
CA PRO A 327 -12.36 -13.88 -8.06
C PRO A 327 -13.16 -12.66 -8.43
N ALA A 328 -14.35 -12.89 -8.99
CA ALA A 328 -15.29 -11.81 -9.24
C ALA A 328 -15.46 -10.98 -7.97
N LYS A 329 -15.53 -9.66 -8.13
CA LYS A 329 -15.84 -8.74 -7.03
C LYS A 329 -17.14 -9.23 -6.39
N ARG A 330 -17.11 -9.46 -5.08
CA ARG A 330 -18.32 -9.85 -4.35
C ARG A 330 -19.27 -8.67 -4.45
N SER A 331 -20.28 -8.75 -5.32
CA SER A 331 -21.31 -7.72 -5.39
C SER A 331 -21.97 -7.73 -4.01
N ARG A 332 -21.79 -6.64 -3.26
CA ARG A 332 -22.61 -6.44 -2.08
C ARG A 332 -24.02 -6.29 -2.64
N ARG A 333 -24.85 -7.32 -2.49
CA ARG A 333 -26.29 -7.22 -2.73
C ARG A 333 -26.73 -5.97 -1.97
N SER A 334 -27.12 -4.92 -2.68
CA SER A 334 -27.66 -3.72 -2.04
C SER A 334 -28.88 -4.19 -1.27
N SER A 335 -28.80 -4.20 0.06
CA SER A 335 -29.93 -4.50 0.94
C SER A 335 -30.97 -3.36 0.95
N ASN A 336 -31.00 -2.50 -0.06
CA ASN A 336 -31.96 -1.40 -0.20
C ASN A 336 -33.13 -1.79 -1.12
N GLY A 337 -33.71 -2.96 -0.86
CA GLY A 337 -34.89 -3.46 -1.54
C GLY A 337 -35.96 -3.91 -0.55
N ALA A 338 -36.19 -3.17 0.53
CA ALA A 338 -37.35 -3.33 1.40
C ALA A 338 -37.50 -2.11 2.33
N SER A 339 -38.33 -1.13 1.91
CA SER A 339 -39.23 -0.31 2.74
C SER A 339 -39.43 1.08 2.10
N VAL A 340 -40.22 1.13 1.02
CA VAL A 340 -40.99 2.33 0.71
C VAL A 340 -42.44 1.94 0.94
N ALA A 341 -42.94 2.22 2.14
CA ALA A 341 -44.36 2.42 2.43
C ALA A 341 -44.52 3.06 3.83
N SER A 342 -45.13 4.25 3.81
CA SER A 342 -45.91 4.92 4.87
C SER A 342 -45.24 5.30 6.20
N GLY A 343 -45.37 6.58 6.58
CA GLY A 343 -45.40 6.97 8.00
C GLY A 343 -44.77 8.31 8.31
N SER A 344 -45.51 9.39 8.05
CA SER A 344 -45.30 10.72 8.65
C SER A 344 -45.38 10.68 10.18
N ALA A 345 -44.36 11.17 10.89
CA ALA A 345 -44.50 11.92 12.14
C ALA A 345 -43.16 12.49 12.65
N VAL A 346 -43.20 13.80 12.88
CA VAL A 346 -42.45 14.65 13.81
C VAL A 346 -41.69 13.93 14.94
N GLY A 347 -40.45 14.36 15.19
CA GLY A 347 -39.74 14.07 16.44
C GLY A 347 -38.30 14.55 16.43
N ALA A 348 -38.05 15.71 17.03
CA ALA A 348 -36.72 16.21 17.33
C ALA A 348 -36.02 15.32 18.36
N SER A 349 -34.78 14.93 18.11
CA SER A 349 -33.81 14.69 19.18
C SER A 349 -32.39 14.88 18.67
N SER A 350 -31.70 15.76 19.40
CA SER A 350 -30.26 15.92 19.42
C SER A 350 -29.58 14.61 19.84
N GLU A 351 -28.58 14.15 19.08
CA GLU A 351 -27.55 13.30 19.65
C GLU A 351 -26.21 13.53 18.96
N SER A 352 -25.21 13.71 19.82
CA SER A 352 -23.84 14.07 19.53
C SER A 352 -23.08 12.95 18.81
N GLU A 353 -22.69 13.17 17.57
CA GLU A 353 -21.69 12.33 16.90
C GLU A 353 -20.27 12.74 17.33
N LYS A 354 -19.68 11.89 18.16
CA LYS A 354 -18.23 11.83 18.35
C LYS A 354 -17.60 11.21 17.10
N GLU A 355 -17.10 12.05 16.19
CA GLU A 355 -16.19 11.62 15.12
C GLU A 355 -14.77 11.35 15.69
N LEU A 356 -14.25 10.16 15.37
CA LEU A 356 -12.90 9.64 15.70
C LEU A 356 -12.12 9.23 14.45
#